data_AF-A0ABD5UT40-F1
#
_entry.id   AF-A0ABD5UT40-F1
#
_cell.length_a   1.000
_cell.length_b   1.000
_cell.length_c   1.000
_cell.angle_alpha   90.00
_cell.angle_beta   90.00
_cell.angle_gamma   90.00
#
_symmetry.space_group_name_H-M   'P 1'
#
loop_
_entity.id
_entity.type
_entity.pdbx_description
1 polymer ?
#
loop_
_entity_poly.entity_id
_entity_poly.type
_entity_poly.pdbx_seq_one_letter_code
_entity_poly.pdbx_strand_id
1 'polypeptide(L)'
;MILQTVTPISVAGTTVLFALFLSLTAHLAARNVLGDVDPRRALYVGPLPAVVGVVGGAFAVSEAVLVPAALLVDGVMFAWSYDQPRRLVIGMTVIHAVITTLLGIVVLGTAVLLASMPG
;
A
#
# COMPACT_ATOMS: atom_id res chain seq x y z
N MET A 1 20.76 19.17 5.54
CA MET A 1 19.77 18.74 4.53
C MET A 1 20.51 18.47 3.24
N ILE A 2 20.54 17.22 2.77
CA ILE A 2 20.90 16.95 1.38
C ILE A 2 19.73 17.47 0.55
N LEU A 3 19.97 18.39 -0.38
CA LEU A 3 18.93 18.94 -1.24
C LEU A 3 18.54 17.87 -2.27
N GLN A 4 17.60 16.99 -1.93
CA GLN A 4 17.04 16.07 -2.93
C GLN A 4 16.16 16.87 -3.89
N THR A 5 16.49 16.83 -5.17
CA THR A 5 15.65 17.38 -6.23
C THR A 5 14.43 16.49 -6.42
N VAL A 6 13.25 16.98 -6.00
CA VAL A 6 11.97 16.34 -6.29
C VAL A 6 11.61 16.67 -7.74
N THR A 7 11.48 15.65 -8.58
CA THR A 7 11.10 15.79 -9.99
C THR A 7 9.76 15.11 -10.24
N PRO A 8 8.99 15.51 -11.28
CA PRO A 8 7.76 14.81 -11.63
C PRO A 8 7.98 13.30 -11.85
N ILE A 9 9.12 12.93 -12.45
CA ILE A 9 9.46 11.53 -12.69
C ILE A 9 9.76 10.75 -11.41
N SER A 10 10.41 11.37 -10.41
CA SER A 10 10.62 10.72 -9.12
C SER A 10 9.31 10.50 -8.37
N VAL A 11 8.39 11.47 -8.40
CA VAL A 11 7.06 11.32 -7.78
C VAL A 11 6.26 10.23 -8.48
N ALA A 12 6.23 10.22 -9.82
CA ALA A 12 5.56 9.18 -10.59
C ALA A 12 6.17 7.80 -10.31
N GLY A 13 7.49 7.68 -10.30
CA GLY A 13 8.19 6.43 -10.01
C GLY A 13 7.87 5.89 -8.61
N THR A 14 7.93 6.75 -7.58
CA THR A 14 7.55 6.37 -6.21
C THR A 14 6.10 5.95 -6.14
N THR A 15 5.19 6.68 -6.78
CA THR A 15 3.75 6.37 -6.76
C THR A 15 3.47 5.02 -7.42
N VAL A 16 4.06 4.75 -8.59
CA VAL A 16 3.88 3.48 -9.31
C VAL A 16 4.48 2.33 -8.52
N LEU A 17 5.69 2.48 -7.99
CA LEU A 17 6.32 1.44 -7.18
C LEU A 17 5.50 1.14 -5.92
N PHE A 18 4.99 2.18 -5.26
CA PHE A 18 4.14 2.02 -4.10
C PHE A 18 2.81 1.36 -4.46
N ALA A 19 2.17 1.74 -5.57
CA ALA A 19 0.97 1.09 -6.07
C ALA A 19 1.19 -0.40 -6.37
N LEU A 20 2.33 -0.77 -6.97
CA LEU A 20 2.68 -2.17 -7.22
C LEU A 20 2.92 -2.94 -5.91
N PHE A 21 3.62 -2.34 -4.95
CA PHE A 21 3.82 -2.90 -3.63
C PHE A 21 2.48 -3.17 -2.92
N LEU A 22 1.58 -2.20 -2.91
CA LEU A 22 0.23 -2.34 -2.35
C LEU A 22 -0.62 -3.36 -3.11
N SER A 23 -0.49 -3.43 -4.44
CA SER A 23 -1.21 -4.44 -5.23
C SER A 23 -0.72 -5.85 -4.92
N LEU A 24 0.59 -6.03 -4.71
CA LEU A 24 1.16 -7.31 -4.30
C LEU A 24 0.61 -7.72 -2.94
N THR A 25 0.65 -6.82 -1.94
CA THR A 25 0.14 -7.12 -0.60
C THR A 25 -1.37 -7.33 -0.58
N ALA A 26 -2.12 -6.66 -1.44
CA ALA A 26 -3.55 -6.89 -1.63
C ALA A 26 -3.84 -8.30 -2.19
N HIS A 27 -3.02 -8.79 -3.12
CA HIS A 27 -3.14 -10.17 -3.63
C HIS A 27 -2.90 -11.19 -2.52
N LEU A 28 -1.89 -10.96 -1.68
CA LEU A 28 -1.60 -11.84 -0.53
C LEU A 28 -2.77 -11.85 0.45
N ALA A 29 -3.35 -10.68 0.75
CA ALA A 29 -4.51 -10.58 1.64
C ALA A 29 -5.75 -11.28 1.07
N ALA A 30 -6.05 -11.07 -0.21
CA ALA A 30 -7.15 -11.74 -0.89
C ALA A 30 -6.96 -13.26 -0.90
N ARG A 31 -5.75 -13.76 -1.17
CA ARG A 31 -5.44 -15.20 -1.11
C ARG A 31 -5.55 -15.78 0.29
N ASN A 32 -5.19 -15.02 1.32
CA ASN A 32 -5.33 -15.46 2.70
C ASN A 32 -6.81 -15.66 3.10
N VAL A 33 -7.71 -14.80 2.61
CA VAL A 33 -9.13 -14.84 2.97
C VAL A 33 -9.94 -15.77 2.06
N LEU A 34 -9.68 -15.73 0.75
CA LEU A 34 -10.52 -16.38 -0.27
C LEU A 34 -9.89 -17.65 -0.86
N GLY A 35 -8.60 -17.90 -0.61
CA GLY A 35 -7.87 -19.02 -1.23
C GLY A 35 -7.35 -18.65 -2.61
N ASP A 36 -7.82 -19.33 -3.65
CA ASP A 36 -7.36 -19.06 -5.02
C ASP A 36 -8.11 -17.88 -5.65
N VAL A 37 -7.36 -16.88 -6.10
CA VAL A 37 -7.92 -15.64 -6.68
C VAL A 37 -7.09 -15.18 -7.86
N ASP A 38 -7.74 -14.54 -8.84
CA ASP A 38 -7.05 -13.92 -9.97
C ASP A 38 -6.18 -12.73 -9.50
N PRO A 39 -4.85 -12.77 -9.68
CA PRO A 39 -3.95 -11.68 -9.29
C PRO A 39 -4.26 -10.35 -9.97
N ARG A 40 -4.93 -10.35 -11.13
CA ARG A 40 -5.30 -9.11 -11.84
C ARG A 40 -6.26 -8.26 -11.04
N ARG A 41 -7.11 -8.87 -10.18
CA ARG A 41 -8.03 -8.13 -9.32
C ARG A 41 -7.30 -7.28 -8.28
N ALA A 42 -6.14 -7.75 -7.81
CA ALA A 42 -5.35 -7.02 -6.83
C ALA A 42 -4.67 -5.77 -7.40
N LEU A 43 -4.40 -5.73 -8.71
CA LEU A 43 -3.83 -4.57 -9.41
C LEU A 43 -4.75 -3.34 -9.37
N TYR A 44 -6.05 -3.53 -9.15
CA TYR A 44 -6.98 -2.43 -8.97
C TYR A 44 -6.94 -1.85 -7.56
N VAL A 45 -6.44 -2.59 -6.56
CA VAL A 45 -6.48 -2.19 -5.16
C VAL A 45 -5.38 -1.20 -4.82
N GLY A 46 -4.13 -1.48 -5.21
CA GLY A 46 -2.98 -0.68 -4.81
C GLY A 46 -2.90 0.78 -5.31
N PRO A 47 -3.35 1.15 -6.53
CA PRO A 47 -3.15 2.50 -7.06
C PRO A 47 -3.76 3.65 -6.25
N LEU A 48 -5.04 3.54 -5.86
CA LEU A 48 -5.70 4.66 -5.16
C LEU A 48 -5.15 4.89 -3.73
N PRO A 49 -4.96 3.86 -2.88
CA PRO A 49 -4.28 4.03 -1.60
C PRO A 49 -2.85 4.57 -1.74
N ALA A 50 -2.13 4.21 -2.81
CA ALA A 50 -0.80 4.76 -3.08
C ALA A 50 -0.85 6.27 -3.37
N VAL A 51 -1.81 6.72 -4.18
CA VAL A 51 -2.03 8.15 -4.45
C VAL A 51 -2.41 8.88 -3.16
N VAL A 52 -3.31 8.31 -2.35
CA VAL A 52 -3.70 8.87 -1.05
C VAL A 52 -2.47 9.06 -0.17
N GLY A 53 -1.61 8.04 -0.04
CA GLY A 53 -0.39 8.12 0.77
C GLY A 53 0.62 9.16 0.25
N VAL A 54 0.91 9.16 -1.05
CA VAL A 54 1.88 10.10 -1.65
C VAL A 54 1.39 11.54 -1.55
N VAL A 55 0.13 11.79 -1.92
CA VAL A 55 -0.46 13.14 -1.88
C VAL A 55 -0.63 13.61 -0.43
N GLY A 56 -1.16 12.75 0.44
CA GLY A 56 -1.32 13.06 1.87
C GLY A 56 0.01 13.42 2.53
N GLY A 57 1.06 12.65 2.26
CA GLY A 57 2.41 12.95 2.73
C GLY A 57 2.96 14.26 2.16
N ALA A 58 2.74 14.54 0.87
CA ALA A 58 3.19 15.78 0.23
C ALA A 58 2.55 17.04 0.82
N PHE A 59 1.29 16.95 1.28
CA PHE A 59 0.57 18.05 1.94
C PHE A 59 0.66 18.01 3.47
N ALA A 60 1.51 17.14 4.04
CA ALA A 60 1.65 16.96 5.49
C ALA A 60 0.30 16.75 6.21
N VAL A 61 -0.62 16.00 5.58
CA VAL A 61 -1.89 15.62 6.18
C VAL A 61 -1.59 14.76 7.42
N SER A 62 -2.30 15.02 8.52
CA SER A 62 -2.13 14.23 9.75
C SER A 62 -2.41 12.75 9.50
N GLU A 63 -1.57 11.88 10.06
CA GLU A 63 -1.76 10.41 10.01
C GLU A 63 -3.09 9.97 10.62
N ALA A 64 -3.61 10.72 11.59
CA ALA A 64 -4.93 10.47 12.18
C ALA A 64 -6.07 10.59 11.15
N VAL A 65 -5.86 11.30 10.04
CA VAL A 65 -6.78 11.43 8.92
C VAL A 65 -6.36 10.53 7.76
N LEU A 66 -5.07 10.48 7.46
CA LEU A 66 -4.53 9.79 6.30
C LEU A 66 -4.72 8.27 6.39
N VAL A 67 -4.46 7.67 7.55
CA VAL A 67 -4.59 6.22 7.76
C VAL A 67 -6.05 5.76 7.61
N PRO A 68 -7.05 6.38 8.28
CA PRO A 68 -8.45 6.03 8.03
C PRO A 68 -8.88 6.24 6.58
N ALA A 69 -8.44 7.31 5.92
CA ALA A 69 -8.76 7.56 4.51
C ALA A 69 -8.20 6.47 3.60
N ALA A 70 -6.94 6.06 3.80
CA ALA A 70 -6.32 4.97 3.05
C ALA A 70 -7.05 3.63 3.27
N LEU A 71 -7.41 3.30 4.51
CA LEU A 71 -8.17 2.08 4.84
C LEU A 71 -9.57 2.08 4.21
N LEU A 72 -10.25 3.23 4.19
CA LEU A 72 -11.56 3.37 3.54
C LEU A 72 -11.45 3.16 2.03
N VAL A 73 -10.47 3.80 1.39
CA VAL A 73 -10.22 3.61 -0.05
C VAL A 73 -9.87 2.16 -0.36
N ASP A 74 -9.02 1.53 0.45
CA ASP A 74 -8.62 0.14 0.30
C ASP A 74 -9.83 -0.81 0.40
N GLY A 75 -10.69 -0.62 1.41
CA GLY A 75 -11.91 -1.40 1.58
C GLY A 75 -12.91 -1.21 0.44
N VAL A 76 -13.06 0.01 -0.09
CA VAL A 76 -13.88 0.28 -1.28
C VAL A 76 -13.31 -0.45 -2.50
N MET A 77 -12.00 -0.42 -2.70
CA MET A 77 -11.36 -1.10 -3.83
C MET A 77 -11.46 -2.61 -3.74
N PHE A 78 -11.34 -3.19 -2.54
CA PHE A 78 -11.63 -4.62 -2.34
C PHE A 78 -13.10 -4.96 -2.62
N ALA A 79 -14.04 -4.17 -2.11
CA ALA A 79 -15.46 -4.38 -2.35
C ALA A 79 -15.77 -4.36 -3.86
N TRP A 80 -15.25 -3.37 -4.58
CA TRP A 80 -15.46 -3.21 -6.02
C TRP A 80 -14.76 -4.30 -6.85
N SER A 81 -13.50 -4.61 -6.54
CA SER A 81 -12.69 -5.54 -7.35
C SER A 81 -13.06 -7.00 -7.13
N TYR A 82 -13.43 -7.40 -5.91
CA TYR A 82 -13.67 -8.81 -5.56
C TYR A 82 -15.15 -9.18 -5.43
N ASP A 83 -16.06 -8.20 -5.36
CA ASP A 83 -17.51 -8.39 -5.24
C ASP A 83 -17.89 -9.39 -4.14
N GLN A 84 -17.40 -9.14 -2.92
CA GLN A 84 -17.55 -10.03 -1.77
C GLN A 84 -18.44 -9.42 -0.68
N PRO A 85 -19.07 -10.25 0.18
CA PRO A 85 -19.82 -9.75 1.32
C PRO A 85 -18.92 -8.93 2.26
N ARG A 86 -19.52 -7.92 2.91
CA ARG A 86 -18.82 -6.95 3.78
C ARG A 86 -17.85 -7.57 4.77
N ARG A 87 -18.21 -8.72 5.37
CA ARG A 87 -17.35 -9.43 6.33
C ARG A 87 -16.00 -9.85 5.72
N LEU A 88 -16.00 -10.34 4.48
CA LEU A 88 -14.78 -10.75 3.78
C LEU A 88 -13.97 -9.53 3.32
N VAL A 89 -14.63 -8.47 2.86
CA VAL A 89 -13.97 -7.20 2.50
C VAL A 89 -13.24 -6.61 3.69
N ILE A 90 -13.88 -6.55 4.87
CA ILE A 90 -13.24 -6.08 6.10
C ILE A 90 -12.03 -6.97 6.44
N GLY A 91 -12.19 -8.30 6.35
CA GLY A 91 -11.08 -9.24 6.56
C GLY A 91 -9.89 -8.97 5.63
N MET A 92 -10.14 -8.84 4.32
CA MET A 92 -9.10 -8.53 3.33
C MET A 92 -8.41 -7.19 3.62
N THR A 93 -9.17 -6.14 3.96
CA THR A 93 -8.62 -4.80 4.26
C THR A 93 -7.72 -4.83 5.50
N VAL A 94 -8.17 -5.50 6.57
CA VAL A 94 -7.38 -5.62 7.81
C VAL A 94 -6.11 -6.43 7.56
N ILE A 95 -6.21 -7.57 6.89
CA ILE A 95 -5.05 -8.41 6.58
C ILE A 95 -4.10 -7.68 5.64
N HIS A 96 -4.62 -6.92 4.67
CA HIS A 96 -3.81 -6.11 3.79
C HIS A 96 -3.00 -5.09 4.58
N ALA A 97 -3.64 -4.29 5.44
CA ALA A 97 -2.95 -3.34 6.31
C ALA A 97 -1.85 -3.99 7.16
N VAL A 98 -2.11 -5.17 7.73
CA VAL A 98 -1.13 -5.92 8.53
C VAL A 98 0.05 -6.39 7.68
N ILE A 99 -0.21 -7.07 6.55
CA ILE A 99 0.84 -7.60 5.67
C ILE A 99 1.68 -6.45 5.10
N THR A 100 1.04 -5.37 4.64
CA THR A 100 1.71 -4.17 4.13
C THR A 100 2.61 -3.54 5.18
N THR A 101 2.14 -3.41 6.42
CA THR A 101 2.93 -2.84 7.52
C THR A 101 4.13 -3.73 7.84
N LEU A 102 3.92 -5.04 8.01
CA LEU A 102 5.02 -5.98 8.32
C LEU A 102 6.06 -6.00 7.20
N LEU A 103 5.64 -6.12 5.95
CA LEU A 103 6.55 -6.15 4.81
C LEU A 103 7.25 -4.80 4.62
N GLY A 104 6.54 -3.69 4.83
CA GLY A 104 7.12 -2.34 4.80
C GLY A 104 8.21 -2.16 5.85
N ILE A 105 7.98 -2.63 7.08
CA ILE A 105 8.99 -2.62 8.15
C ILE A 105 10.20 -3.46 7.75
N VAL A 106 10.00 -4.66 7.19
CA VAL A 106 11.11 -5.52 6.74
C VAL A 106 11.90 -4.83 5.62
N VAL A 107 11.24 -4.35 4.56
CA VAL A 107 11.91 -3.71 3.42
C VAL A 107 12.67 -2.45 3.86
N LEU A 108 12.03 -1.57 4.63
CA LEU A 108 12.66 -0.35 5.13
C LEU A 108 13.80 -0.67 6.10
N GLY A 109 13.58 -1.60 7.03
CA GLY A 109 14.58 -2.03 7.99
C GLY A 109 15.81 -2.61 7.29
N THR A 110 15.62 -3.50 6.32
CA THR A 110 16.72 -4.03 5.49
C THR A 110 17.42 -2.92 4.71
N ALA A 111 16.69 -1.99 4.10
CA ALA A 111 17.30 -0.87 3.37
C ALA A 111 18.15 0.01 4.28
N VAL A 112 17.68 0.31 5.49
CA VAL A 112 18.43 1.06 6.50
C VAL A 112 19.68 0.30 6.92
N LEU A 113 19.57 -1.00 7.24
CA LEU A 113 20.71 -1.82 7.64
C LEU A 113 21.78 -1.90 6.55
N LEU A 114 21.38 -2.05 5.28
CA LEU A 114 22.30 -2.05 4.14
C LEU A 114 22.97 -0.68 3.95
N ALA A 115 22.21 0.41 4.09
CA ALA A 115 22.74 1.76 3.95
C ALA A 115 23.66 2.16 5.12
N SER A 116 23.44 1.59 6.31
CA SER A 116 24.28 1.79 7.50
C SER A 116 25.36 0.74 7.67
N MET A 117 25.49 -0.21 6.73
CA MET A 117 26.47 -1.28 6.82
C MET A 117 27.87 -0.67 6.88
N PRO A 118 28.65 -0.88 7.97
CA PRO A 118 30.00 -0.38 8.04
C PRO A 118 30.88 -1.13 7.03
N GLY A 119 31.66 -0.35 6.28
CA GLY A 119 32.79 -0.76 5.47
C GLY A 119 34.02 0.02 5.89
#